data_AF-A0A8H5TRL4-F1
#
_entry.id   AF-A0A8H5TRL4-F1
#
_cell.length_a   1.000
_cell.length_b   1.000
_cell.length_c   1.000
_cell.angle_alpha   90.00
_cell.angle_beta   90.00
_cell.angle_gamma   90.00
#
_symmetry.space_group_name_H-M   'P 1'
#
loop_
_entity.id
_entity.type
_entity.pdbx_description
1 polymer ?
#
loop_
_entity_poly.entity_id
_entity_poly.type
_entity_poly.pdbx_seq_one_letter_code
_entity_poly.pdbx_strand_id
1 'polypeptide(L)'
;MRLLAEGNAFQNVKNPLKTGTKGRLFTVPTAGSASSCKASLGRACQMNAFGSSGTFPGDDTGFLGSFKGKTIASAASAQSAKNAMMKAGFGLA
;
A
#
# COMPACT_ATOMS: atom_id res chain seq x y z
N MET A 1 -15.75 -1.03 -3.96
CA MET A 1 -14.30 -1.30 -4.14
C MET A 1 -13.62 -1.46 -2.79
N ARG A 2 -12.65 -2.37 -2.67
CA ARG A 2 -11.82 -2.62 -1.48
C ARG A 2 -10.35 -2.55 -1.91
N LEU A 3 -9.53 -1.76 -1.25
CA LEU A 3 -8.13 -1.55 -1.63
C LEU A 3 -7.23 -1.55 -0.40
N LEU A 4 -6.25 -2.45 -0.39
CA LEU A 4 -5.09 -2.40 0.49
C LEU A 4 -3.92 -1.83 -0.31
N ALA A 5 -3.38 -0.69 0.10
CA ALA A 5 -2.16 -0.11 -0.46
C ALA A 5 -1.05 -0.14 0.59
N GLU A 6 -0.02 -0.96 0.37
CA GLU A 6 1.14 -1.08 1.25
C GLU A 6 2.45 -1.07 0.44
N GLY A 7 3.52 -0.51 1.01
CA GLY A 7 4.87 -0.55 0.44
C GLY A 7 5.06 0.26 -0.85
N ASN A 8 4.16 1.19 -1.19
CA ASN A 8 4.26 2.01 -2.40
C ASN A 8 5.07 3.29 -2.16
N ALA A 9 5.70 3.80 -3.22
CA ALA A 9 6.32 5.12 -3.23
C ALA A 9 5.57 6.06 -4.18
N PHE A 10 5.03 7.16 -3.65
CA PHE A 10 4.38 8.22 -4.42
C PHE A 10 5.34 9.41 -4.52
N GLN A 11 5.83 9.69 -5.73
CA GLN A 11 6.77 10.78 -5.98
C GLN A 11 6.19 11.75 -7.02
N ASN A 12 6.09 13.03 -6.68
CA ASN A 12 5.52 14.08 -7.52
C ASN A 12 4.07 13.81 -7.97
N VAL A 13 3.28 13.10 -7.15
CA VAL A 13 1.88 12.77 -7.42
C VAL A 13 0.98 13.75 -6.69
N LYS A 14 0.38 14.70 -7.42
CA LYS A 14 -0.45 15.76 -6.82
C LYS A 14 -1.63 15.21 -5.99
N ASN A 15 -2.36 14.24 -6.54
CA ASN A 15 -3.53 13.63 -5.90
C ASN A 15 -3.44 12.11 -6.00
N PRO A 16 -2.78 11.42 -5.05
CA PRO A 16 -2.73 9.95 -5.02
C PRO A 16 -4.12 9.32 -4.97
N LEU A 17 -5.08 10.02 -4.35
CA LEU A 17 -6.50 9.69 -4.36
C LEU A 17 -7.30 10.86 -4.91
N LYS A 18 -8.15 10.60 -5.91
CA LYS A 18 -9.05 11.62 -6.46
C LYS A 18 -10.21 11.87 -5.48
N THR A 19 -10.54 13.15 -5.28
CA THR A 19 -11.72 13.55 -4.48
C THR A 19 -12.99 12.86 -4.97
N GLY A 20 -13.83 12.42 -4.03
CA GLY A 20 -15.08 11.73 -4.33
C GLY A 20 -14.94 10.23 -4.61
N THR A 21 -13.73 9.66 -4.52
CA THR A 21 -13.54 8.21 -4.60
C THR A 21 -14.32 7.51 -3.50
N LYS A 22 -15.16 6.55 -3.88
CA LYS A 22 -15.96 5.73 -2.95
C LYS A 22 -15.36 4.34 -2.81
N GLY A 23 -15.34 3.81 -1.59
CA GLY A 23 -14.87 2.45 -1.31
C GLY A 23 -14.32 2.30 0.10
N ARG A 24 -13.76 1.12 0.37
CA ARG A 24 -13.06 0.80 1.62
C ARG A 24 -11.57 0.76 1.34
N LEU A 25 -10.80 1.62 1.98
CA LEU A 25 -9.38 1.79 1.71
C LEU A 25 -8.59 1.63 3.00
N PHE A 26 -7.52 0.84 2.95
CA PHE A 26 -6.50 0.81 3.98
C PHE A 26 -5.15 1.13 3.35
N THR A 27 -4.56 2.27 3.71
CA THR A 27 -3.33 2.80 3.13
C THR A 27 -2.16 2.80 4.12
N VAL A 28 -2.30 2.07 5.23
CA VAL A 28 -1.30 1.96 6.30
C VAL A 28 -0.86 3.35 6.80
N PRO A 29 -1.81 4.18 7.30
CA PRO A 29 -1.57 5.60 7.52
C PRO A 29 -0.51 5.89 8.60
N THR A 30 -0.24 4.93 9.49
CA THR A 30 0.76 5.07 10.57
C THR A 30 1.54 3.78 10.79
N ALA A 31 2.70 3.87 11.43
CA ALA A 31 3.47 2.70 11.84
C ALA A 31 2.67 1.76 12.77
N GLY A 32 1.84 2.31 13.66
CA GLY A 32 0.95 1.52 14.52
C GLY A 32 -0.09 0.73 13.74
N SER A 33 -0.67 1.34 12.69
CA SER A 33 -1.68 0.70 11.83
C SER A 33 -1.15 -0.50 11.03
N ALA A 34 0.17 -0.59 10.81
CA ALA A 34 0.78 -1.72 10.11
C ALA A 34 0.45 -3.08 10.76
N SER A 35 0.25 -3.10 12.08
CA SER A 35 -0.09 -4.30 12.83
C SER A 35 -1.47 -4.87 12.49
N SER A 36 -2.40 -4.06 11.97
CA SER A 36 -3.77 -4.48 11.61
C SER A 36 -3.82 -5.58 10.56
N CYS A 37 -2.75 -5.74 9.76
CA CYS A 37 -2.66 -6.77 8.75
C CYS A 37 -2.28 -8.15 9.29
N LYS A 38 -1.68 -8.24 10.50
CA LYS A 38 -1.12 -9.50 11.03
C LYS A 38 -2.16 -10.63 11.05
N ALA A 39 -3.37 -10.33 11.53
CA ALA A 39 -4.42 -11.34 11.66
C ALA A 39 -4.93 -11.87 10.32
N SER A 40 -4.81 -11.10 9.23
CA SER A 40 -5.39 -11.46 7.94
C SER A 40 -4.36 -11.86 6.88
N LEU A 41 -3.17 -11.28 6.95
CA LEU A 41 -2.06 -11.49 6.00
C LEU A 41 -0.92 -12.32 6.61
N GLY A 42 -0.94 -12.61 7.91
CA GLY A 42 0.15 -13.31 8.61
C GLY A 42 1.40 -12.45 8.87
N ARG A 43 1.40 -11.19 8.43
CA ARG A 43 2.50 -10.23 8.59
C ARG A 43 1.97 -8.83 8.83
N ALA A 44 2.84 -7.94 9.34
CA ALA A 44 2.53 -6.52 9.34
C ALA A 44 2.52 -5.99 7.90
N CYS A 45 1.68 -4.99 7.65
CA CYS A 45 1.69 -4.26 6.39
C CYS A 45 2.89 -3.32 6.29
N GLN A 46 3.27 -2.95 5.07
CA GLN A 46 4.34 -1.98 4.82
C GLN A 46 3.79 -0.56 4.63
N MET A 47 4.39 0.42 5.30
CA MET A 47 4.01 1.83 5.09
C MET A 47 4.32 2.29 3.67
N ASN A 48 3.47 3.18 3.15
CA ASN A 48 3.73 3.90 1.91
C ASN A 48 4.63 5.12 2.19
N ALA A 49 5.41 5.54 1.19
CA ALA A 49 6.24 6.74 1.24
C ALA A 49 5.72 7.80 0.26
N PHE A 50 5.80 9.07 0.65
CA PHE A 50 5.34 10.21 -0.16
C PHE A 50 6.47 11.24 -0.27
N GLY A 51 6.82 11.62 -1.49
CA GLY A 51 7.76 12.71 -1.78
C GLY A 51 7.11 13.71 -2.74
N SER A 52 7.08 14.98 -2.36
CA SER A 52 6.44 16.06 -3.15
C SER A 52 5.06 15.68 -3.71
N SER A 53 4.26 14.98 -2.91
CA SER A 53 2.99 14.38 -3.31
C SER A 53 1.89 14.76 -2.33
N GLY A 54 0.64 14.67 -2.78
CA GLY A 54 -0.53 14.80 -1.90
C GLY A 54 -0.67 13.62 -0.94
N THR A 55 -1.73 13.65 -0.12
CA THR A 55 -2.03 12.57 0.83
C THR A 55 -2.80 11.43 0.18
N PHE A 56 -2.72 10.23 0.78
CA PHE A 56 -3.55 9.09 0.42
C PHE A 56 -4.25 8.52 1.66
N PRO A 57 -5.38 9.12 2.07
CA PRO A 57 -6.08 8.70 3.29
C PRO A 57 -6.81 7.37 3.10
N GLY A 58 -6.83 6.55 4.16
CA GLY A 58 -7.59 5.30 4.24
C GLY A 58 -7.15 4.44 5.43
N ASP A 59 -8.06 4.21 6.37
CA ASP A 59 -7.82 3.48 7.63
C ASP A 59 -8.82 2.34 7.86
N ASP A 60 -9.64 2.01 6.86
CA ASP A 60 -10.68 0.98 6.98
C ASP A 60 -10.08 -0.43 6.95
N THR A 61 -9.95 -1.04 8.11
CA THR A 61 -9.41 -2.40 8.27
C THR A 61 -10.46 -3.50 8.13
N GLY A 62 -11.76 -3.17 8.17
CA GLY A 62 -12.81 -4.19 8.32
C GLY A 62 -13.04 -5.04 7.07
N PHE A 63 -12.29 -4.83 5.98
CA PHE A 63 -12.29 -5.74 4.83
C PHE A 63 -11.07 -6.66 4.79
N LEU A 64 -10.04 -6.40 5.61
CA LEU A 64 -8.77 -7.15 5.57
C LEU A 64 -8.98 -8.64 5.80
N GLY A 65 -9.99 -9.03 6.59
CA GLY A 65 -10.36 -10.45 6.79
C GLY A 65 -10.65 -11.21 5.48
N SER A 66 -10.98 -10.51 4.39
CA SER A 66 -11.19 -11.12 3.07
C SER A 66 -9.91 -11.72 2.45
N PHE A 67 -8.72 -11.40 2.98
CA PHE A 67 -7.45 -11.97 2.54
C PHE A 67 -7.12 -13.32 3.18
N LYS A 68 -7.80 -13.70 4.28
CA LYS A 68 -7.50 -14.94 5.00
C LYS A 68 -7.62 -16.17 4.08
N GLY A 69 -6.64 -17.06 4.16
CA GLY A 69 -6.61 -18.31 3.38
C GLY A 69 -6.30 -18.15 1.89
N LYS A 70 -5.97 -16.93 1.44
CA LYS A 70 -5.53 -16.68 0.05
C LYS A 70 -4.00 -16.66 -0.05
N THR A 71 -3.49 -16.85 -1.26
CA THR A 71 -2.10 -16.55 -1.59
C THR A 71 -1.93 -15.04 -1.70
N ILE A 72 -1.13 -14.45 -0.81
CA ILE A 72 -0.95 -13.00 -0.68
C ILE A 72 0.49 -12.68 -1.08
N ALA A 73 0.68 -11.71 -1.97
CA ALA A 73 2.01 -11.26 -2.34
C ALA A 73 2.78 -10.74 -1.11
N SER A 74 4.09 -11.02 -1.07
CA SER A 74 4.97 -10.37 -0.10
C SER A 74 5.06 -8.88 -0.41
N ALA A 75 5.24 -8.06 0.63
CA ALA A 75 5.44 -6.63 0.49
C ALA A 75 6.80 -6.25 1.08
N ALA A 76 7.64 -5.64 0.26
CA ALA A 76 8.86 -4.97 0.70
C ALA A 76 8.56 -3.53 1.13
N SER A 77 9.54 -2.86 1.72
CA SER A 77 9.40 -1.47 2.14
C SER A 77 9.23 -0.53 0.93
N ALA A 78 8.59 0.62 1.14
CA ALA A 78 8.47 1.66 0.12
C ALA A 78 9.82 2.18 -0.39
N GLN A 79 10.88 2.08 0.41
CA GLN A 79 12.23 2.40 -0.05
C GLN A 79 12.72 1.41 -1.12
N SER A 80 12.41 0.12 -0.96
CA SER A 80 12.74 -0.91 -1.95
C SER A 80 11.96 -0.71 -3.25
N ALA A 81 10.71 -0.22 -3.15
CA ALA A 81 9.86 0.05 -4.32
C ALA A 81 10.45 1.10 -5.28
N LYS A 82 11.29 2.02 -4.79
CA LYS A 82 11.99 3.01 -5.66
C LYS A 82 12.90 2.35 -6.71
N ASN A 83 13.38 1.13 -6.45
CA ASN A 83 14.18 0.37 -7.41
C ASN A 83 13.38 -0.11 -8.63
N ALA A 84 12.06 0.07 -8.65
CA ALA A 84 11.24 -0.22 -9.83
C ALA A 84 11.74 0.52 -11.09
N MET A 85 12.33 1.72 -10.94
CA MET A 85 12.92 2.45 -12.07
C MET A 85 14.04 1.67 -12.79
N MET A 86 14.69 0.74 -12.11
CA MET A 86 15.75 -0.10 -12.66
C MET A 86 15.29 -1.54 -12.95
N LYS A 87 14.08 -1.91 -12.52
CA LYS A 87 13.62 -3.31 -12.48
C LYS A 87 12.24 -3.56 -13.08
N ALA A 88 11.52 -2.52 -13.49
CA ALA A 88 10.25 -2.62 -14.16
C ALA A 88 10.41 -2.29 -15.65
N GLY A 89 9.90 -3.16 -16.53
CA GLY A 89 9.99 -2.99 -17.98
C GLY A 89 10.59 -4.21 -18.68
N PHE A 90 10.67 -4.14 -20.00
CA PHE A 90 11.25 -5.21 -20.82
C PHE A 90 12.78 -5.08 -20.93
N GLY A 91 13.48 -6.21 -21.10
CA GLY A 91 14.91 -6.22 -21.44
C GLY A 91 15.85 -5.94 -20.27
N LEU A 92 15.37 -6.11 -19.04
CA LEU A 92 16.19 -5.96 -17.84
C LEU A 92 17.05 -7.21 -17.65
N ALA A 93 18.37 -7.00 -17.50
CA ALA A 93 19.37 -8.03 -17.21
C ALA A 93 19.45 -8.30 -15.70
#